data_AF-A0A1V5PMR2-F1
#
_entry.id   AF-A0A1V5PMR2-F1
#
_cell.length_a   1.000
_cell.length_b   1.000
_cell.length_c   1.000
_cell.angle_alpha   90.00
_cell.angle_beta   90.00
_cell.angle_gamma   90.00
#
_symmetry.space_group_name_H-M   'P 1'
#
loop_
_entity.id
_entity.type
_entity.pdbx_description
1 polymer ?
#
loop_
_entity_poly.entity_id
_entity_poly.type
_entity_poly.pdbx_seq_one_letter_code
_entity_poly.pdbx_strand_id
1 'polypeptide(L)'
;MSRKLNAELRRLFRPEFLNRVDAVIVFRPLNRVALREIVRLEIEKVRTRVLENGLDLELTPAGQDWLCEQGYSEEYGARPLRRLVQQEVETPLSEALLSGEFHPGDVIALDAGEVGLFLRRVEPEPAPLAEH
;
A
#
# COMPACT_ATOMS: atom_id res chain seq x y z
N MET A 1 13.17 8.27 26.62
CA MET A 1 13.77 7.92 25.31
C MET A 1 14.74 9.00 24.78
N SER A 2 14.35 10.29 24.76
CA SER A 2 15.14 11.38 24.14
C SER A 2 16.56 11.66 24.72
N ARG A 3 16.80 11.40 26.02
CA ARG A 3 18.13 11.64 26.66
C ARG A 3 19.23 10.69 26.18
N LYS A 4 18.90 9.41 25.93
CA LYS A 4 19.88 8.40 25.43
C LYS A 4 20.30 8.71 23.99
N LEU A 5 19.34 9.03 23.13
CA LEU A 5 19.59 9.40 21.73
C LEU A 5 20.52 10.63 21.63
N ASN A 6 20.23 11.69 22.40
CA ASN A 6 21.08 12.89 22.41
C ASN A 6 22.50 12.62 22.92
N ALA A 7 22.67 11.71 23.89
CA ALA A 7 23.98 11.32 24.38
C ALA A 7 24.79 10.53 23.34
N GLU A 8 24.15 9.63 22.59
CA GLU A 8 24.79 8.93 21.46
C GLU A 8 25.13 9.86 20.30
N LEU A 9 24.23 10.78 19.94
CA LEU A 9 24.49 11.77 18.87
C LEU A 9 25.70 12.66 19.19
N ARG A 10 25.85 13.10 20.45
CA ARG A 10 27.02 13.86 20.92
C ARG A 10 28.31 13.03 20.95
N ARG A 11 28.22 11.72 21.00
CA ARG A 11 29.38 10.80 20.95
C ARG A 11 29.81 10.51 19.51
N LEU A 12 28.87 10.46 18.56
CA LEU A 12 29.13 10.12 17.16
C LEU A 12 29.43 11.34 16.29
N PHE A 13 28.84 12.50 16.58
CA PHE A 13 28.99 13.72 15.79
C PHE A 13 29.67 14.84 16.58
N ARG A 14 30.46 15.66 15.88
CA ARG A 14 31.15 16.79 16.51
C ARG A 14 30.18 17.92 16.89
N PRO A 15 30.48 18.70 17.94
CA PRO A 15 29.61 19.78 18.40
C PRO A 15 29.29 20.82 17.31
N GLU A 16 30.25 21.12 16.42
CA GLU A 16 30.06 22.11 15.35
C GLU A 16 29.01 21.67 14.33
N PHE A 17 28.89 20.36 14.09
CA PHE A 17 27.86 19.80 13.21
C PHE A 17 26.48 19.84 13.87
N LEU A 18 26.39 19.44 15.15
CA LEU A 18 25.13 19.44 15.89
C LEU A 18 24.55 20.86 16.02
N ASN A 19 25.42 21.86 16.14
CA ASN A 19 25.02 23.27 16.20
C ASN A 19 24.51 23.82 14.85
N ARG A 20 24.60 23.07 13.74
CA ARG A 20 24.05 23.42 12.41
C ARG A 20 22.76 22.67 12.07
N VAL A 21 22.25 21.84 12.98
CA VAL A 21 21.01 21.09 12.78
C VAL A 21 19.91 21.75 13.60
N ASP A 22 18.94 22.37 12.92
CA ASP A 22 17.85 23.11 13.57
C ASP A 22 16.87 22.20 14.33
N ALA A 23 16.63 21.00 13.82
CA ALA A 23 15.75 20.02 14.46
C ALA A 23 16.14 18.57 14.13
N VAL A 24 15.98 17.69 15.12
CA VAL A 24 16.11 16.24 14.94
C VAL A 24 14.70 15.64 14.83
N ILE A 25 14.36 15.11 13.65
CA ILE A 25 13.09 14.43 13.41
C ILE A 25 13.24 12.95 13.74
N VAL A 26 12.48 12.46 14.71
CA VAL A 26 12.47 11.04 15.10
C VAL A 26 11.29 10.35 14.42
N PHE A 27 11.58 9.46 13.48
CA PHE A 27 10.56 8.60 12.88
C PHE A 27 10.21 7.47 13.85
N ARG A 28 8.91 7.28 14.10
CA ARG A 28 8.41 6.12 14.85
C ARG A 28 8.31 4.92 13.90
N PRO A 29 8.55 3.70 14.39
CA PRO A 29 8.31 2.50 13.59
C PRO A 29 6.85 2.46 13.14
N LEU A 30 6.64 1.97 11.91
CA LEU A 30 5.30 1.79 11.37
C LEU A 30 4.54 0.77 12.21
N ASN A 31 3.33 1.14 12.62
CA ASN A 31 2.39 0.19 13.22
C ASN A 31 1.47 -0.38 12.14
N ARG A 32 0.78 -1.50 12.43
CA ARG A 32 -0.13 -2.17 11.48
C ARG A 32 -1.20 -1.23 10.92
N VAL A 33 -1.69 -0.27 11.71
CA VAL A 33 -2.73 0.70 11.27
C VAL A 33 -2.18 1.63 10.19
N ALA A 34 -1.01 2.22 10.42
CA ALA A 34 -0.33 3.06 9.44
C ALA A 34 0.00 2.26 8.16
N LEU A 35 0.40 0.99 8.30
CA LEU A 35 0.69 0.16 7.14
C LEU A 35 -0.57 -0.11 6.30
N ARG A 36 -1.70 -0.44 6.94
CA ARG A 36 -3.00 -0.61 6.27
C ARG A 36 -3.41 0.64 5.50
N GLU A 37 -3.16 1.82 6.06
CA GLU A 37 -3.43 3.09 5.39
C GLU A 37 -2.54 3.31 4.17
N ILE A 38 -1.24 2.99 4.29
CA ILE A 38 -0.31 3.05 3.14
C ILE A 38 -0.73 2.07 2.04
N VAL A 39 -1.12 0.83 2.39
CA VAL A 39 -1.65 -0.15 1.42
C VAL A 39 -2.84 0.43 0.68
N ARG A 40 -3.81 0.99 1.41
CA ARG A 40 -4.99 1.61 0.81
C ARG A 40 -4.60 2.73 -0.15
N LEU A 41 -3.67 3.61 0.24
CA LEU A 41 -3.21 4.71 -0.61
C LEU A 41 -2.50 4.23 -1.88
N GLU A 42 -1.71 3.15 -1.81
CA GLU A 42 -1.08 2.60 -3.01
C GLU A 42 -2.10 1.93 -3.92
N ILE A 43 -3.07 1.19 -3.38
CA ILE A 43 -4.13 0.55 -4.18
C ILE A 43 -5.05 1.59 -4.84
N GLU A 44 -5.39 2.69 -4.16
CA GLU A 44 -6.18 3.78 -4.76
C GLU A 44 -5.50 4.41 -5.99
N LYS A 45 -4.16 4.46 -6.01
CA LYS A 45 -3.42 4.90 -7.22
C LYS A 45 -3.60 3.93 -8.37
N VAL A 46 -3.62 2.63 -8.09
CA VAL A 46 -3.89 1.59 -9.10
C VAL A 46 -5.33 1.71 -9.57
N ARG A 47 -6.29 1.74 -8.64
CA ARG A 47 -7.73 1.91 -8.92
C ARG A 47 -8.00 3.10 -9.83
N THR A 48 -7.39 4.25 -9.56
CA THR A 48 -7.53 5.45 -10.40
C THR A 48 -7.19 5.18 -11.87
N ARG A 49 -6.08 4.47 -12.13
CA ARG A 49 -5.66 4.13 -13.51
C ARG A 49 -6.57 3.11 -14.18
N VAL A 50 -7.14 2.19 -13.39
CA VAL A 50 -8.07 1.17 -13.89
C VAL A 50 -9.43 1.80 -14.23
N LEU A 51 -9.88 2.77 -13.43
CA LEU A 51 -11.08 3.59 -13.69
C LEU A 51 -10.97 4.37 -14.99
N GLU A 52 -9.79 4.89 -15.33
CA GLU A 52 -9.55 5.55 -16.63
C GLU A 52 -9.74 4.59 -17.83
N ASN A 53 -9.65 3.28 -17.60
CA ASN A 53 -9.91 2.23 -18.59
C ASN A 53 -11.34 1.67 -18.51
N GLY A 54 -12.23 2.30 -17.74
CA GLY A 54 -13.64 1.93 -17.62
C GLY A 54 -13.91 0.74 -16.70
N LEU A 55 -12.97 0.40 -15.81
CA LEU A 55 -13.03 -0.74 -14.90
C LEU A 55 -12.90 -0.25 -13.45
N ASP A 56 -13.40 -0.99 -12.48
CA ASP A 56 -13.15 -0.68 -11.07
C ASP A 56 -12.29 -1.74 -10.37
N LEU A 57 -11.58 -1.35 -9.32
CA LEU A 57 -10.74 -2.22 -8.50
C LEU A 57 -11.11 -2.06 -7.03
N GLU A 58 -11.51 -3.16 -6.40
CA GLU A 58 -11.84 -3.23 -4.98
C GLU A 58 -10.84 -4.10 -4.22
N LEU A 59 -10.32 -3.58 -3.10
CA LEU A 59 -9.47 -4.34 -2.21
C LEU A 59 -10.30 -5.01 -1.12
N THR A 60 -10.26 -6.34 -1.06
CA THR A 60 -10.91 -7.09 0.03
C THR A 60 -10.11 -6.98 1.33
N PRO A 61 -10.74 -7.21 2.50
CA PRO A 61 -10.02 -7.27 3.77
C PRO A 61 -8.90 -8.30 3.79
N ALA A 62 -9.11 -9.47 3.18
CA ALA A 62 -8.10 -10.52 3.09
C ALA A 62 -6.90 -10.08 2.23
N GLY A 63 -7.15 -9.46 1.07
CA GLY A 63 -6.10 -8.88 0.23
C GLY A 63 -5.30 -7.79 0.96
N GLN A 64 -5.98 -6.92 1.71
CA GLN A 64 -5.34 -5.86 2.49
C GLN A 64 -4.41 -6.42 3.56
N ASP A 65 -4.87 -7.43 4.30
CA ASP A 65 -4.08 -8.06 5.35
C ASP A 65 -2.88 -8.80 4.79
N TRP A 66 -3.04 -9.50 3.66
CA TRP A 66 -1.93 -10.14 2.97
C TRP A 66 -0.85 -9.13 2.53
N LEU A 67 -1.25 -8.02 1.91
CA LEU A 67 -0.33 -6.95 1.50
C LEU A 67 0.41 -6.32 2.70
N CYS A 68 -0.28 -6.17 3.83
CA CYS A 68 0.35 -5.67 5.06
C CYS A 68 1.39 -6.66 5.60
N GLU A 69 1.10 -7.96 5.56
CA GLU A 69 2.00 -8.97 6.09
C GLU A 69 3.25 -9.14 5.21
N GLN A 70 3.10 -9.13 3.90
CA GLN A 70 4.23 -9.26 2.96
C GLN A 70 4.99 -7.94 2.73
N GLY A 71 4.32 -6.79 2.86
CA GLY A 71 4.89 -5.47 2.57
C GLY A 71 5.64 -4.82 3.74
N TYR A 72 5.62 -5.44 4.92
CA TYR A 72 6.30 -4.92 6.12
C TYR A 72 7.71 -5.49 6.26
N SER A 73 8.69 -4.61 6.47
CA SER A 73 10.03 -4.98 6.92
C SER A 73 10.46 -4.10 8.09
N GLU A 74 10.97 -4.70 9.17
CA GLU A 74 11.54 -3.95 10.30
C GLU A 74 12.76 -3.11 9.89
N GLU A 75 13.55 -3.60 8.94
CA GLU A 75 14.78 -2.94 8.46
C GLU A 75 14.48 -1.83 7.44
N TYR A 76 13.50 -2.03 6.56
CA TYR A 76 13.22 -1.13 5.43
C TYR A 76 11.90 -0.34 5.56
N GLY A 77 11.12 -0.56 6.62
CA GLY A 77 9.78 0.02 6.80
C GLY A 77 8.81 -0.45 5.70
N ALA A 78 7.90 0.42 5.27
CA ALA A 78 6.96 0.15 4.18
C ALA A 78 7.57 0.36 2.78
N ARG A 79 8.88 0.61 2.64
CA ARG A 79 9.50 0.77 1.31
C ARG A 79 9.30 -0.45 0.39
N PRO A 80 9.35 -1.71 0.90
CA PRO A 80 9.05 -2.89 0.08
C PRO A 80 7.61 -2.91 -0.42
N LEU A 81 6.67 -2.27 0.28
CA LEU A 81 5.24 -2.34 -0.04
C LEU A 81 4.91 -1.80 -1.42
N ARG A 82 5.50 -0.67 -1.83
CA ARG A 82 5.27 -0.11 -3.16
C ARG A 82 5.70 -1.08 -4.26
N ARG A 83 6.83 -1.76 -4.05
CA ARG A 83 7.33 -2.78 -4.98
C ARG A 83 6.41 -4.00 -5.00
N LEU A 84 5.93 -4.43 -3.83
CA LEU A 84 4.98 -5.53 -3.71
C LEU A 84 3.69 -5.22 -4.47
N VAL A 85 3.08 -4.05 -4.28
CA VAL A 85 1.87 -3.63 -5.02
C VAL A 85 2.13 -3.62 -6.52
N GLN A 86 3.29 -3.15 -6.98
CA GLN A 86 3.62 -3.20 -8.40
C GLN A 86 3.71 -4.63 -8.95
N GLN A 87 4.36 -5.54 -8.21
CA GLN A 87 4.58 -6.92 -8.65
C GLN A 87 3.33 -7.79 -8.56
N GLU A 88 2.57 -7.67 -7.47
CA GLU A 88 1.45 -8.55 -7.15
C GLU A 88 0.09 -7.98 -7.57
N VAL A 89 0.02 -6.68 -7.93
CA VAL A 89 -1.23 -6.02 -8.30
C VAL A 89 -1.14 -5.36 -9.67
N GLU A 90 -0.21 -4.42 -9.88
CA GLU A 90 -0.15 -3.70 -11.18
C GLU A 90 0.21 -4.64 -12.35
N THR A 91 1.17 -5.54 -12.15
CA THR A 91 1.61 -6.47 -13.20
C THR A 91 0.49 -7.44 -13.62
N PRO A 92 -0.13 -8.21 -12.69
CA PRO A 92 -1.19 -9.16 -13.06
C PRO A 92 -2.41 -8.46 -13.65
N LEU A 93 -2.74 -7.28 -13.15
CA LEU A 93 -3.86 -6.51 -13.68
C LEU A 93 -3.57 -6.03 -15.12
N SER A 94 -2.34 -5.56 -15.39
CA SER A 94 -1.96 -5.17 -16.76
C SER A 94 -2.02 -6.37 -17.72
N GLU A 95 -1.56 -7.55 -17.29
CA GLU A 95 -1.64 -8.78 -18.08
C GLU A 95 -3.08 -9.21 -18.36
N ALA A 96 -3.95 -9.16 -17.35
CA ALA A 96 -5.36 -9.53 -17.47
C ALA A 96 -6.16 -8.56 -18.37
N LEU A 97 -5.79 -7.27 -18.38
CA LEU A 97 -6.35 -6.30 -19.31
C LEU A 97 -5.90 -6.56 -20.76
N LEU A 98 -4.62 -6.90 -20.96
CA LEU A 98 -4.09 -7.21 -22.28
C LEU A 98 -4.63 -8.53 -22.85
N SER A 99 -4.92 -9.50 -21.98
CA SER A 99 -5.49 -10.80 -22.38
C SER A 99 -7.00 -10.73 -22.68
N GLY A 100 -7.67 -9.63 -22.32
CA GLY A 100 -9.11 -9.47 -22.46
C GLY A 100 -9.92 -10.25 -21.42
N GLU A 101 -9.33 -10.59 -20.28
CA GLU A 101 -10.02 -11.27 -19.18
C GLU A 101 -11.06 -10.36 -18.49
N PHE A 102 -10.77 -9.05 -18.44
CA PHE A 102 -11.67 -8.02 -17.90
C PHE A 102 -12.09 -7.03 -18.97
N HIS A 103 -13.33 -6.57 -18.88
CA HIS A 103 -13.99 -5.70 -19.86
C HIS A 103 -14.51 -4.43 -19.19
N PRO A 104 -14.59 -3.30 -19.91
CA PRO A 104 -15.18 -2.07 -19.37
C PRO A 104 -16.56 -2.33 -18.74
N GLY A 105 -16.76 -1.84 -17.52
CA GLY A 105 -17.92 -2.07 -16.67
C GLY A 105 -17.72 -3.16 -15.62
N ASP A 106 -16.67 -3.98 -15.72
CA ASP A 106 -16.36 -4.97 -14.69
C ASP A 106 -15.80 -4.30 -13.42
N VAL A 107 -16.13 -4.89 -12.28
CA VAL A 107 -15.49 -4.63 -11.00
C VAL A 107 -14.55 -5.80 -10.71
N ILE A 108 -13.29 -5.49 -10.44
CA ILE A 108 -12.23 -6.45 -10.13
C ILE A 108 -12.03 -6.43 -8.62
N ALA A 109 -12.23 -7.57 -7.96
CA ALA A 109 -11.86 -7.74 -6.56
C ALA A 109 -10.43 -8.30 -6.47
N LEU A 110 -9.60 -7.61 -5.70
CA LEU A 110 -8.28 -8.07 -5.29
C LEU A 110 -8.40 -8.80 -3.94
N ASP A 111 -8.22 -10.11 -3.98
CA ASP A 111 -8.46 -11.03 -2.86
C ASP A 111 -7.21 -11.88 -2.56
N ALA A 112 -7.16 -12.46 -1.37
CA ALA A 112 -6.04 -13.31 -0.96
C ALA A 112 -6.50 -14.75 -0.73
N GLY A 113 -5.78 -15.71 -1.31
CA GLY A 113 -5.97 -17.13 -1.13
C GLY A 113 -4.78 -17.79 -0.46
N GLU A 114 -4.73 -19.12 -0.46
CA GLU A 114 -3.61 -19.87 0.15
C GLU A 114 -2.26 -19.62 -0.54
N VAL A 115 -2.28 -19.33 -1.85
CA VAL A 115 -1.08 -19.20 -2.69
C VAL A 115 -0.60 -17.74 -2.81
N GLY A 116 -1.46 -16.76 -2.53
CA GLY A 116 -1.15 -15.34 -2.69
C GLY A 116 -2.36 -14.51 -3.11
N LEU A 117 -2.08 -13.32 -3.64
CA LEU A 117 -3.11 -12.45 -4.22
C LEU A 117 -3.61 -13.00 -5.55
N PHE A 118 -4.89 -12.79 -5.80
CA PHE A 118 -5.51 -13.08 -7.08
C PHE A 118 -6.60 -12.05 -7.41
N LEU A 119 -6.87 -11.93 -8.70
CA LEU A 119 -7.93 -11.07 -9.24
C LEU A 119 -9.15 -11.94 -9.52
N ARG A 120 -10.34 -11.43 -9.18
CA ARG A 120 -11.60 -12.04 -9.59
C ARG A 120 -12.59 -10.99 -10.01
N ARG A 121 -13.42 -11.31 -10.99
CA ARG A 121 -14.57 -10.47 -11.34
C ARG A 121 -15.62 -10.57 -10.24
N VAL A 122 -16.16 -9.44 -9.83
CA VAL A 122 -17.34 -9.36 -8.99
C VAL A 122 -18.46 -8.67 -9.77
N GLU A 123 -19.67 -9.19 -9.62
CA GLU A 123 -20.84 -8.49 -10.12
C GLU A 123 -20.98 -7.20 -9.30
N PRO A 124 -21.13 -6.03 -9.95
CA PRO A 124 -21.39 -4.80 -9.23
C PRO A 124 -22.69 -4.99 -8.44
N GLU A 125 -22.61 -4.89 -7.12
CA GLU A 125 -23.81 -4.87 -6.28
C GLU A 125 -24.67 -3.68 -6.77
N PRO A 126 -25.94 -3.90 -7.15
CA PRO A 126 -26.75 -2.84 -7.73
C PRO A 126 -26.77 -1.68 -6.74
N ALA A 127 -26.28 -0.53 -7.19
CA ALA A 127 -26.25 0.69 -6.38
C ALA A 127 -27.63 0.87 -5.73
N PRO A 128 -27.71 1.06 -4.40
CA PRO A 128 -28.99 1.24 -3.74
C PRO A 128 -29.69 2.38 -4.45
N LEU A 129 -30.85 2.07 -5.06
CA LEU A 129 -31.73 3.04 -5.69
C LEU A 129 -31.88 4.20 -4.70
N ALA A 130 -31.28 5.34 -5.03
CA ALA A 130 -31.47 6.56 -4.26
C ALA A 130 -32.96 6.90 -4.38
N GLU A 131 -33.74 6.54 -3.37
CA GLU A 131 -35.12 6.97 -3.25
C GLU A 131 -35.13 8.51 -3.22
N HIS A 132 -35.79 9.10 -4.22
CA HIS A 132 -35.98 10.53 -4.39
C HIS A 132 -36.92 11.13 -3.34
#